data_AF-A0A553F8A9-F1
#
_entry.id   AF-A0A553F8A9-F1
#
_cell.length_a   1.000
_cell.length_b   1.000
_cell.length_c   1.000
_cell.angle_alpha   90.00
_cell.angle_beta   90.00
_cell.angle_gamma   90.00
#
_symmetry.space_group_name_H-M   'P 1'
#
loop_
_entity.id
_entity.type
_entity.pdbx_description
1 polymer ?
#
loop_
_entity_poly.entity_id
_entity_poly.type
_entity_poly.pdbx_seq_one_letter_code
_entity_poly.pdbx_strand_id
1 'polypeptide(L)'
;MSFFKALIFAIFASILLTYIFGTTLMEWFEISVYMDEHQVEPLKALSISALVMVALIVATLAIVLTVFGTVIFAGLLALGAILLVGVGIFWPVIFIAIIIWLCFREKRPVQA
;
A
#
# COMPACT_ATOMS: atom_id res chain seq x y z
N MET A 1 27.27 -4.98 -26.62
CA MET A 1 26.46 -3.83 -27.09
C MET A 1 26.50 -2.77 -26.01
N SER A 2 26.86 -1.52 -26.34
CA SER A 2 26.90 -0.46 -25.32
C SER A 2 25.49 -0.24 -24.76
N PHE A 3 25.38 -0.21 -23.43
CA PHE A 3 24.15 0.10 -22.69
C PHE A 3 23.43 1.35 -23.25
N PHE A 4 24.19 2.34 -23.69
CA PHE A 4 23.68 3.58 -24.28
C PHE A 4 22.89 3.36 -25.59
N LYS A 5 23.33 2.41 -26.42
CA LYS A 5 22.64 2.05 -27.67
C LYS A 5 21.31 1.34 -27.39
N ALA A 6 21.29 0.49 -26.36
CA ALA A 6 20.07 -0.19 -25.92
C ALA A 6 19.07 0.80 -25.30
N LEU A 7 19.54 1.75 -24.50
CA LEU A 7 18.71 2.76 -23.85
C LEU A 7 17.99 3.66 -24.88
N ILE A 8 18.71 4.17 -25.89
CA ILE A 8 18.11 4.99 -26.94
C ILE A 8 17.05 4.21 -27.72
N PHE A 9 17.34 2.95 -28.05
CA PHE A 9 16.40 2.10 -28.78
C PHE A 9 15.15 1.80 -27.94
N ALA A 10 15.31 1.59 -26.63
CA ALA A 10 14.21 1.35 -25.71
C ALA A 10 13.30 2.57 -25.54
N ILE A 11 13.88 3.78 -25.42
CA ILE A 11 13.10 5.03 -25.33
C ILE A 11 12.34 5.28 -26.64
N PHE A 12 12.99 5.07 -27.79
CA PHE A 12 12.34 5.26 -29.08
C PHE A 12 11.20 4.23 -29.29
N ALA A 13 11.46 2.97 -28.93
CA ALA A 13 10.45 1.92 -28.99
C ALA A 13 9.26 2.20 -28.05
N SER A 14 9.49 2.71 -26.84
CA SER A 14 8.41 3.00 -25.89
C SER A 14 7.54 4.17 -26.34
N ILE A 15 8.13 5.23 -26.90
CA ILE A 15 7.39 6.37 -27.46
C ILE A 15 6.58 5.93 -28.68
N LEU A 16 7.19 5.18 -29.61
CA LEU A 16 6.52 4.68 -30.81
C LEU A 16 5.39 3.72 -30.46
N LEU A 17 5.62 2.80 -29.52
CA LEU A 17 4.60 1.88 -29.03
C LEU A 17 3.44 2.64 -28.37
N THR A 18 3.73 3.61 -27.51
CA THR A 18 2.70 4.42 -26.83
C THR A 18 1.87 5.21 -27.83
N TYR A 19 2.49 5.76 -28.87
CA TYR A 19 1.79 6.50 -29.92
C TYR A 19 0.88 5.58 -30.75
N ILE A 20 1.43 4.54 -31.37
CA ILE A 20 0.66 3.62 -32.23
C ILE A 20 -0.44 2.94 -31.44
N PHE A 21 -0.11 2.43 -30.26
CA PHE A 21 -1.08 1.78 -29.40
C PHE A 21 -2.15 2.75 -28.89
N GLY A 22 -1.74 3.98 -28.51
CA GLY A 22 -2.66 5.03 -28.07
C GLY A 22 -3.65 5.44 -29.15
N THR A 23 -3.19 5.68 -30.38
CA THR A 23 -4.08 6.03 -31.50
C THR A 23 -4.99 4.88 -31.89
N THR A 24 -4.47 3.65 -31.90
CA THR A 24 -5.27 2.44 -32.24
C THR A 24 -6.38 2.23 -31.20
N LEU A 25 -6.10 2.40 -29.91
CA LEU A 25 -7.12 2.30 -28.87
C LEU A 25 -8.15 3.44 -28.98
N MET A 26 -7.73 4.68 -29.23
CA MET A 26 -8.68 5.79 -29.42
C MET A 26 -9.63 5.53 -30.59
N GLU A 27 -9.13 4.96 -31.69
CA GLU A 27 -9.95 4.56 -32.83
C GLU A 27 -10.89 3.40 -32.48
N TRP A 28 -10.42 2.40 -31.73
CA TRP A 28 -11.24 1.26 -31.30
C TRP A 28 -12.36 1.63 -30.31
N PHE A 29 -12.14 2.64 -29.48
CA PHE A 29 -13.12 3.17 -28.54
C PHE A 29 -13.94 4.34 -29.10
N GLU A 30 -13.78 4.70 -30.39
CA GLU A 30 -14.39 5.86 -31.05
C GLU A 30 -14.19 7.20 -30.28
N ILE A 31 -13.09 7.31 -29.54
CA ILE A 31 -12.76 8.50 -28.74
C ILE A 31 -12.10 9.52 -29.67
N SER A 32 -12.88 10.48 -30.13
CA SER A 32 -12.41 11.60 -30.94
C SER A 32 -12.39 12.88 -30.10
N VAL A 33 -11.19 13.38 -29.80
CA VAL A 33 -11.00 14.64 -29.05
C VAL A 33 -10.92 15.78 -30.06
N TYR A 34 -11.96 16.62 -30.09
CA TYR A 34 -12.02 17.82 -30.92
C TYR A 34 -11.85 19.07 -30.05
N MET A 35 -11.01 20.00 -30.49
CA MET A 35 -10.89 21.32 -29.87
C MET A 35 -11.12 22.37 -30.95
N ASP A 36 -12.24 23.11 -30.83
CA ASP A 36 -12.55 24.27 -31.67
C ASP A 36 -12.43 23.97 -33.19
N GLU A 37 -13.09 22.91 -33.65
CA GLU A 37 -13.15 22.45 -35.06
C GLU A 37 -11.86 21.89 -35.67
N HIS A 38 -10.78 21.69 -34.90
CA HIS A 38 -9.57 21.01 -35.36
C HIS A 38 -9.30 19.73 -34.55
N GLN A 39 -8.91 18.66 -35.25
CA GLN A 39 -8.41 17.44 -34.60
C GLN A 39 -7.13 17.82 -33.86
N VAL A 40 -7.14 17.70 -32.53
CA VAL A 40 -5.93 17.95 -31.73
C VAL A 40 -4.91 16.88 -32.09
N GLU A 41 -3.65 17.30 -32.29
CA GLU A 41 -2.56 16.36 -32.52
C GLU A 41 -2.58 15.28 -31.43
N PRO A 42 -2.51 13.99 -31.78
CA PRO A 42 -2.63 12.89 -30.81
C PRO A 42 -1.65 13.02 -29.64
N LEU A 43 -0.49 13.63 -29.89
CA LEU A 43 0.53 13.88 -28.87
C LEU A 43 0.10 14.93 -27.82
N LYS A 44 -0.66 15.95 -28.24
CA LYS A 44 -1.20 17.00 -27.35
C LYS A 44 -2.42 16.50 -26.57
N ALA A 45 -3.24 15.63 -27.17
CA ALA A 45 -4.31 14.94 -26.46
C ALA A 45 -3.74 13.96 -25.42
N LEU A 46 -2.68 13.22 -25.78
CA LEU A 46 -2.01 12.27 -24.88
C LEU A 46 -1.47 12.97 -23.62
N SER A 47 -0.85 14.15 -23.75
CA SER A 47 -0.27 14.87 -22.60
C SER A 47 -1.31 15.34 -21.59
N ILE A 48 -2.47 15.83 -22.06
CA ILE A 48 -3.59 16.23 -21.20
C ILE A 48 -4.21 14.99 -20.55
N SER A 49 -4.40 13.90 -21.31
CA SER A 49 -4.93 12.63 -20.77
C SER A 49 -4.00 12.00 -19.72
N ALA A 50 -2.68 12.15 -19.89
CA ALA A 50 -1.69 11.63 -18.96
C ALA A 50 -1.80 12.32 -17.60
N LEU A 51 -2.02 13.64 -17.56
CA LEU A 51 -2.24 14.37 -16.32
C LEU A 51 -3.50 13.88 -15.59
N VAL A 52 -4.60 13.70 -16.32
CA VAL A 52 -5.86 13.16 -15.78
C VAL A 52 -5.65 11.75 -15.24
N MET A 53 -4.97 10.88 -16.00
CA MET A 53 -4.66 9.52 -15.55
C MET A 53 -3.80 9.50 -14.29
N VAL A 54 -2.79 10.36 -14.18
CA VAL A 54 -1.97 10.47 -12.96
C VAL A 54 -2.84 10.86 -11.76
N ALA A 55 -3.75 11.83 -11.92
CA ALA A 55 -4.67 12.22 -10.85
C ALA A 55 -5.58 11.05 -10.43
N LEU A 56 -6.11 10.29 -11.40
CA LEU A 56 -6.94 9.10 -11.13
C LEU A 56 -6.15 7.99 -10.40
N ILE A 57 -4.89 7.77 -10.77
CA ILE A 57 -4.01 6.80 -10.11
C ILE A 57 -3.74 7.22 -8.66
N VAL A 58 -3.45 8.49 -8.42
CA VAL A 58 -3.22 9.01 -7.06
C VAL A 58 -4.49 8.85 -6.21
N ALA A 59 -5.66 9.18 -6.75
CA ALA A 59 -6.94 8.99 -6.07
C ALA A 59 -7.18 7.49 -5.75
N THR A 60 -6.92 6.60 -6.71
CA THR A 60 -7.06 5.16 -6.53
C THR A 60 -6.11 4.63 -5.46
N LEU A 61 -4.84 5.05 -5.48
CA LEU A 61 -3.85 4.70 -4.46
C LEU A 61 -4.28 5.18 -3.08
N ALA A 62 -4.79 6.41 -2.96
CA ALA A 62 -5.30 6.92 -1.69
C ALA A 62 -6.43 6.04 -1.16
N ILE A 63 -7.41 5.70 -1.99
CA ILE A 63 -8.54 4.83 -1.59
C ILE A 63 -8.05 3.45 -1.16
N VAL A 64 -7.22 2.79 -1.98
CA VAL A 64 -6.68 1.46 -1.69
C VAL A 64 -5.90 1.49 -0.38
N LEU A 65 -4.95 2.42 -0.22
CA LEU A 65 -4.14 2.51 1.00
C LEU A 65 -4.99 2.81 2.24
N THR A 66 -6.01 3.67 2.14
CA THR A 66 -6.91 3.95 3.26
C THR A 66 -7.73 2.72 3.63
N VAL A 67 -8.39 2.05 2.68
CA VAL A 67 -9.25 0.89 2.96
C VAL A 67 -8.43 -0.25 3.55
N PHE A 68 -7.32 -0.62 2.91
CA PHE A 68 -6.46 -1.70 3.41
C PHE A 68 -5.78 -1.31 4.72
N GLY A 69 -5.33 -0.06 4.87
CA GLY A 69 -4.74 0.45 6.09
C GLY A 69 -5.67 0.33 7.28
N THR A 70 -6.93 0.76 7.13
CA THR A 70 -7.93 0.65 8.19
C THR A 70 -8.26 -0.80 8.54
N VAL A 71 -8.41 -1.70 7.56
CA VAL A 71 -8.71 -3.11 7.80
C VAL A 71 -7.59 -3.79 8.60
N ILE A 72 -6.34 -3.61 8.18
CA ILE A 72 -5.18 -4.20 8.86
C ILE A 72 -5.03 -3.60 10.26
N PHE A 73 -5.19 -2.29 10.39
CA PHE A 73 -5.09 -1.59 11.67
C PHE A 73 -6.17 -2.04 12.67
N ALA A 74 -7.42 -2.17 12.22
CA ALA A 74 -8.51 -2.68 13.03
C ALA A 74 -8.25 -4.13 13.46
N GLY A 75 -7.77 -4.98 12.56
CA GLY A 75 -7.40 -6.36 12.87
C GLY A 75 -6.30 -6.46 13.93
N LEU A 76 -5.23 -5.66 13.79
CA LEU A 76 -4.14 -5.60 14.76
C LEU A 76 -4.61 -5.07 16.12
N LEU A 77 -5.47 -4.06 16.14
CA LEU A 77 -6.05 -3.53 17.38
C LEU A 77 -6.89 -4.59 18.10
N ALA A 78 -7.73 -5.33 17.37
CA ALA A 78 -8.54 -6.39 17.95
C ALA A 78 -7.66 -7.51 18.55
N LEU A 79 -6.63 -7.95 17.82
CA LEU A 79 -5.66 -8.94 18.29
C LEU A 79 -4.90 -8.43 19.52
N GLY A 80 -4.41 -7.20 19.48
CA GLY A 80 -3.72 -6.55 20.59
C GLY A 80 -4.59 -6.45 21.84
N ALA A 81 -5.88 -6.10 21.67
CA ALA A 81 -6.84 -6.04 22.77
C ALA A 81 -7.05 -7.42 23.41
N ILE A 82 -7.22 -8.49 22.62
CA ILE A 82 -7.36 -9.85 23.15
C ILE A 82 -6.12 -10.28 23.94
N LEU A 83 -4.93 -9.99 23.41
CA LEU A 83 -3.67 -10.28 24.11
C LEU A 83 -3.56 -9.52 25.44
N LEU A 84 -3.89 -8.23 25.45
CA LEU A 84 -3.90 -7.40 26.66
C LEU A 84 -4.87 -7.93 27.71
N VAL A 85 -6.06 -8.35 27.30
CA VAL A 85 -7.05 -8.99 28.20
C VAL A 85 -6.50 -10.30 28.75
N GLY A 86 -5.90 -11.15 27.91
CA GLY A 86 -5.28 -12.40 28.34
C GLY A 86 -4.16 -12.20 29.37
N VAL A 87 -3.26 -11.25 29.11
CA VAL A 87 -2.20 -10.86 30.06
C VAL A 87 -2.80 -10.29 31.35
N GLY A 88 -3.84 -9.46 31.24
CA GLY A 88 -4.53 -8.87 32.38
C GLY A 88 -5.20 -9.90 33.29
N ILE A 89 -5.79 -10.97 32.73
CA ILE A 89 -6.41 -12.05 33.51
C ILE A 89 -5.35 -12.94 34.18
N PHE A 90 -4.20 -13.13 33.52
CA PHE A 90 -3.14 -13.98 34.04
C PHE A 90 -2.37 -13.33 35.20
N TRP A 91 -2.22 -12.00 35.18
CA TRP A 91 -1.42 -11.28 36.16
C TRP A 91 -1.86 -11.48 37.64
N PRO A 92 -3.16 -11.39 38.00
CA PRO A 92 -3.64 -11.66 39.36
C PRO A 92 -3.27 -13.06 39.85
N VAL A 93 -3.28 -14.07 38.97
CA VAL A 93 -2.99 -15.46 39.33
C VAL A 93 -1.52 -15.61 39.72
N ILE A 94 -0.60 -15.04 38.92
CA ILE A 94 0.83 -15.02 39.27
C ILE A 94 1.04 -14.27 40.60
N PHE A 95 0.38 -13.13 40.76
CA PHE A 95 0.52 -12.30 41.95
C PHE A 95 0.10 -13.04 43.22
N ILE A 96 -1.04 -13.75 43.17
CA ILE A 96 -1.52 -14.58 44.27
C ILE A 96 -0.57 -15.75 44.53
N ALA A 97 -0.10 -16.44 43.48
CA ALA A 97 0.86 -17.53 43.63
C ALA A 97 2.17 -17.08 44.29
N ILE A 98 2.66 -15.89 43.94
CA ILE A 98 3.85 -15.28 44.58
C ILE A 98 3.56 -14.96 46.04
N ILE A 99 2.40 -14.39 46.38
CA ILE A 99 2.03 -14.09 47.78
C ILE A 99 1.98 -15.38 48.61
N ILE A 100 1.33 -16.43 48.10
CA ILE A 100 1.28 -17.73 48.78
C ILE A 100 2.70 -18.28 48.95
N TRP A 101 3.51 -18.28 47.90
CA TRP A 101 4.90 -18.71 47.99
C TRP A 101 5.69 -17.90 49.02
N LEU A 102 5.52 -16.58 49.08
CA LEU A 102 6.23 -15.70 50.01
C LEU A 102 5.80 -15.95 51.48
N CYS A 103 4.50 -16.17 51.71
CA CYS A 103 3.94 -16.45 53.05
C CYS A 103 4.32 -17.83 53.56
N PHE A 104 4.38 -18.84 52.67
CA PHE A 104 4.72 -20.23 53.03
C PHE A 104 6.21 -20.55 52.83
N ARG A 105 7.02 -19.59 52.39
CA ARG A 105 8.47 -19.76 52.30
C ARG A 105 9.05 -19.81 53.70
N GLU A 106 9.28 -21.02 54.17
CA GLU A 106 10.10 -21.31 55.34
C GLU A 106 11.48 -20.61 55.17
N LYS A 107 11.84 -19.74 56.11
CA LYS A 107 13.23 -19.27 56.21
C LYS A 107 14.03 -20.45 56.71
N ARG A 108 14.72 -21.17 55.80
CA ARG A 108 15.67 -22.23 56.21
C ARG A 108 16.58 -21.64 57.29
N PRO A 109 16.64 -22.24 58.50
CA PRO A 109 17.60 -21.78 59.50
C PRO A 109 18.99 -21.99 58.90
N VAL A 110 19.72 -20.89 58.76
CA VAL A 110 21.16 -20.92 58.49
C VAL A 110 21.76 -21.66 59.68
N GLN A 111 22.13 -22.93 59.47
CA GLN A 111 22.88 -23.71 60.43
C GLN A 111 24.24 -23.01 60.58
N ALA A 112 24.42 -22.36 61.73
CA ALA A 112 25.68 -21.79 62.19
C ALA A 112 26.60 -22.90 62.72
#